data_AF-A0A495A8X3-F1
#
_entry.id   AF-A0A495A8X3-F1
#
_cell.length_a   1.000
_cell.length_b   1.000
_cell.length_c   1.000
_cell.angle_alpha   90.00
_cell.angle_beta   90.00
_cell.angle_gamma   90.00
#
_symmetry.space_group_name_H-M   'P 1'
#
loop_
_entity.id
_entity.type
_entity.pdbx_description
1 polymer ?
#
loop_
_entity_poly.entity_id
_entity_poly.type
_entity_poly.pdbx_seq_one_letter_code
_entity_poly.pdbx_strand_id
1 'polypeptide(L)'
;MTDYALNDRGSLDVVTENFYDTEIMRVFGGLSAGRAQTWNGMAALVPEPDNPFDPRTVSVRVGENKIAHLSAEDAHRYWHPLARVIASGYTPVVPLHLEAELLRQDGVAELNARAAIDIAPPDLLFPINTAPAQAAVLPQGSSIKVLDEQDFAEYLHSIVPATGEGRVILTLEVNRVRNSHGVTVDTVDVLYERKQVGRLSTQMSQQFTPIINYAFEHDLLTAVWGTIRGSSFEVSMTLQAARASEVPAQWFQELPNDVPELLPDAEQFEVPPAYVAVESDRGRNAKKWRRGFSAAHPDSPAGSSAAGSSARGLAARWRGEPARADTAPPAPHDDAASAGAPSATPARAAGAPAATRLARSLKPVVSALLALTAILVVLGILMLGVEPLATTLILIVAVATGFMAAYLHRTL
;
A
#
# COMPACT_ATOMS: atom_id res chain seq x y z
N MET A 1 11.90 -15.05 -17.51
CA MET A 1 12.17 -14.64 -16.12
C MET A 1 11.43 -15.58 -15.20
N THR A 2 11.93 -15.75 -13.98
CA THR A 2 11.20 -16.43 -12.90
C THR A 2 10.49 -15.36 -12.07
N ASP A 3 9.29 -15.64 -11.60
CA ASP A 3 8.55 -14.67 -10.77
C ASP A 3 9.19 -14.56 -9.37
N TYR A 4 9.29 -13.34 -8.86
CA TYR A 4 9.69 -13.03 -7.49
C TYR A 4 8.46 -12.46 -6.77
N ALA A 5 7.84 -13.25 -5.91
CA ALA A 5 6.71 -12.80 -5.11
C ALA A 5 7.19 -11.76 -4.08
N LEU A 6 6.70 -10.52 -4.21
CA LEU A 6 6.95 -9.49 -3.21
C LEU A 6 6.07 -9.71 -1.98
N ASN A 7 6.59 -9.30 -0.83
CA ASN A 7 6.02 -9.46 0.50
C ASN A 7 4.68 -8.72 0.63
N ASP A 8 3.66 -9.35 1.21
CA ASP A 8 2.25 -8.89 1.25
C ASP A 8 1.91 -7.97 2.45
N ARG A 9 2.92 -7.51 3.21
CA ARG A 9 2.77 -6.74 4.45
C ARG A 9 2.45 -5.25 4.25
N GLY A 10 1.47 -4.96 3.42
CA GLY A 10 0.99 -3.62 3.14
C GLY A 10 0.03 -3.64 1.95
N SER A 11 -0.66 -2.54 1.70
CA SER A 11 -1.50 -2.38 0.52
C SER A 11 -1.32 -0.97 -0.03
N LEU A 12 -1.31 -0.85 -1.36
CA LEU A 12 -1.02 0.38 -2.09
C LEU A 12 -2.03 0.58 -3.22
N ASP A 13 -2.76 1.70 -3.19
CA ASP A 13 -3.61 2.13 -4.31
C ASP A 13 -2.75 2.41 -5.56
N VAL A 14 -3.19 1.97 -6.73
CA VAL A 14 -2.51 2.20 -8.01
C VAL A 14 -3.39 2.98 -8.98
N VAL A 15 -2.76 3.77 -9.85
CA VAL A 15 -3.42 4.80 -10.65
C VAL A 15 -4.02 4.20 -11.93
N THR A 16 -5.32 3.92 -11.87
CA THR A 16 -6.21 3.45 -12.95
C THR A 16 -6.89 4.62 -13.68
N GLU A 17 -6.20 5.23 -14.64
CA GLU A 17 -6.79 6.25 -15.53
C GLU A 17 -7.63 5.63 -16.66
N ASN A 18 -8.60 6.38 -17.18
CA ASN A 18 -9.50 6.00 -18.30
C ASN A 18 -8.76 5.60 -19.59
N PHE A 19 -7.44 5.81 -19.68
CA PHE A 19 -6.64 5.41 -20.82
C PHE A 19 -6.25 3.92 -20.80
N TYR A 20 -6.53 3.21 -19.70
CA TYR A 20 -6.37 1.75 -19.54
C TYR A 20 -7.68 0.96 -19.77
N ASP A 21 -8.80 1.61 -20.13
CA ASP A 21 -10.13 0.99 -20.20
C ASP A 21 -10.18 -0.31 -21.03
N THR A 22 -9.49 -0.32 -22.17
CA THR A 22 -9.48 -1.48 -23.08
C THR A 22 -8.72 -2.66 -22.46
N GLU A 23 -7.59 -2.37 -21.82
CA GLU A 23 -6.73 -3.31 -21.14
C GLU A 23 -7.40 -3.89 -19.88
N ILE A 24 -8.11 -3.07 -19.09
CA ILE A 24 -8.91 -3.52 -17.93
C ILE A 24 -10.09 -4.39 -18.39
N MET A 25 -10.83 -3.97 -19.43
CA MET A 25 -11.93 -4.78 -19.97
C MET A 25 -11.47 -6.16 -20.47
N ARG A 26 -10.24 -6.30 -20.96
CA ARG A 26 -9.65 -7.60 -21.34
C ARG A 26 -9.41 -8.51 -20.13
N VAL A 27 -8.96 -7.98 -19.00
CA VAL A 27 -8.73 -8.76 -17.76
C VAL A 27 -10.02 -9.39 -17.23
N PHE A 28 -11.15 -8.68 -17.31
CA PHE A 28 -12.46 -9.20 -16.94
C PHE A 28 -13.12 -10.10 -18.01
N GLY A 29 -12.60 -10.13 -19.24
CA GLY A 29 -13.29 -10.77 -20.38
C GLY A 29 -14.54 -10.03 -20.86
N GLY A 30 -14.69 -8.75 -20.48
CA GLY A 30 -15.87 -7.92 -20.73
C GLY A 30 -16.72 -7.67 -19.48
N LEU A 31 -17.20 -6.43 -19.32
CA LEU A 31 -17.96 -5.99 -18.14
C LEU A 31 -19.44 -5.74 -18.45
N SER A 32 -20.28 -5.97 -17.45
CA SER A 32 -21.72 -5.67 -17.49
C SER A 32 -22.01 -4.25 -16.99
N ALA A 33 -22.91 -3.53 -17.65
CA ALA A 33 -23.27 -2.17 -17.27
C ALA A 33 -24.05 -2.12 -15.95
N GLY A 34 -23.72 -1.17 -15.07
CA GLY A 34 -24.40 -0.96 -13.79
C GLY A 34 -24.22 -2.11 -12.78
N ARG A 35 -23.08 -2.81 -12.84
CA ARG A 35 -22.64 -3.77 -11.84
C ARG A 35 -21.11 -3.79 -11.76
N ALA A 36 -20.58 -3.34 -10.62
CA ALA A 36 -19.20 -3.57 -10.24
C ALA A 36 -18.84 -5.08 -10.26
N GLN A 37 -17.64 -5.38 -10.75
CA GLN A 37 -17.03 -6.70 -10.72
C GLN A 37 -15.65 -6.62 -10.09
N THR A 38 -15.26 -7.68 -9.40
CA THR A 38 -13.98 -7.78 -8.69
C THR A 38 -13.14 -8.89 -9.31
N TRP A 39 -11.88 -8.61 -9.58
CA TRP A 39 -10.86 -9.55 -9.99
C TRP A 39 -9.76 -9.60 -8.92
N ASN A 40 -9.27 -10.80 -8.61
CA ASN A 40 -8.14 -11.01 -7.70
C ASN A 40 -7.15 -11.98 -8.37
N GLY A 41 -5.86 -11.70 -8.26
CA GLY A 41 -4.80 -12.52 -8.84
C GLY A 41 -3.44 -11.84 -8.71
N MET A 42 -2.43 -12.33 -9.42
CA MET A 42 -1.09 -11.74 -9.42
C MET A 42 -0.92 -10.72 -10.55
N ALA A 43 -0.22 -9.63 -10.27
CA ALA A 43 0.20 -8.63 -11.25
C ALA A 43 1.72 -8.44 -11.20
N ALA A 44 2.33 -8.20 -12.37
CA ALA A 44 3.74 -7.86 -12.47
C ALA A 44 3.95 -6.34 -12.34
N LEU A 45 4.97 -5.95 -11.59
CA LEU A 45 5.43 -4.56 -11.52
C LEU A 45 6.59 -4.36 -12.50
N VAL A 46 6.37 -3.54 -13.52
CA VAL A 46 7.32 -3.35 -14.63
C VAL A 46 7.74 -1.88 -14.72
N PRO A 47 8.90 -1.52 -14.14
CA PRO A 47 9.65 -0.30 -14.44
C PRO A 47 9.83 -0.06 -15.94
N GLU A 48 9.67 1.19 -16.39
CA GLU A 48 9.75 1.59 -17.81
C GLU A 48 10.80 2.70 -17.99
N PRO A 49 12.12 2.37 -18.01
CA PRO A 49 13.20 3.36 -18.09
C PRO A 49 13.24 4.13 -19.43
N ASP A 50 12.57 3.59 -20.44
CA ASP A 50 12.39 4.13 -21.78
C ASP A 50 11.04 4.88 -21.97
N ASN A 51 10.27 5.04 -20.90
CA ASN A 51 8.99 5.77 -20.94
C ASN A 51 9.20 7.23 -21.39
N PRO A 52 8.44 7.72 -22.40
CA PRO A 52 8.69 9.01 -23.04
C PRO A 52 8.17 10.24 -22.26
N PHE A 53 7.80 10.04 -20.99
CA PHE A 53 7.17 11.03 -20.10
C PHE A 53 7.85 11.10 -18.72
N ASP A 54 8.00 9.97 -18.01
CA ASP A 54 8.82 9.84 -16.81
C ASP A 54 9.59 8.49 -16.83
N PRO A 55 10.93 8.49 -16.93
CA PRO A 55 11.74 7.27 -16.94
C PRO A 55 11.76 6.51 -15.60
N ARG A 56 11.06 6.99 -14.56
CA ARG A 56 10.81 6.25 -13.31
C ARG A 56 9.43 5.61 -13.24
N THR A 57 8.63 5.66 -14.32
CA THR A 57 7.29 5.03 -14.36
C THR A 57 7.38 3.54 -14.02
N VAL A 58 6.61 3.09 -13.02
CA VAL A 58 6.40 1.67 -12.73
C VAL A 58 4.98 1.30 -13.14
N SER A 59 4.85 0.44 -14.15
CA SER A 59 3.57 -0.03 -14.66
C SER A 59 3.09 -1.29 -13.94
N VAL A 60 1.78 -1.45 -13.80
CA VAL A 60 1.12 -2.65 -13.22
C VAL A 60 0.47 -3.44 -14.34
N ARG A 61 0.84 -4.73 -14.48
CA ARG A 61 0.45 -5.56 -15.63
C ARG A 61 -0.17 -6.89 -15.22
N VAL A 62 -1.27 -7.26 -15.88
CA VAL A 62 -1.92 -8.58 -15.74
C VAL A 62 -1.76 -9.33 -17.07
N GLY A 63 -0.80 -10.24 -17.10
CA GLY A 63 -0.26 -10.80 -18.33
C GLY A 63 0.30 -9.68 -19.22
N GLU A 64 -0.13 -9.62 -20.48
CA GLU A 64 0.27 -8.58 -21.44
C GLU A 64 -0.46 -7.23 -21.22
N ASN A 65 -1.51 -7.18 -20.41
CA ASN A 65 -2.35 -5.99 -20.25
C ASN A 65 -1.78 -5.05 -19.18
N LYS A 66 -1.31 -3.88 -19.59
CA LYS A 66 -0.99 -2.76 -18.67
C LYS A 66 -2.29 -2.10 -18.24
N ILE A 67 -2.64 -2.22 -16.96
CA ILE A 67 -3.94 -1.79 -16.41
C ILE A 67 -3.87 -0.54 -15.51
N ALA A 68 -2.68 -0.22 -15.00
CA ALA A 68 -2.44 0.86 -14.07
C ALA A 68 -0.94 1.21 -14.03
N HIS A 69 -0.60 2.20 -13.22
CA HIS A 69 0.78 2.51 -12.84
C HIS A 69 0.83 2.91 -11.36
N LEU A 70 2.00 2.82 -10.73
CA LEU A 70 2.20 3.42 -9.40
C LEU A 70 2.11 4.95 -9.49
N SER A 71 1.74 5.61 -8.39
CA SER A 71 1.82 7.08 -8.30
C SER A 71 3.27 7.54 -8.57
N ALA A 72 3.49 8.79 -8.98
CA ALA A 72 4.85 9.28 -9.24
C ALA A 72 5.76 9.19 -7.99
N GLU A 73 5.20 9.40 -6.80
CA GLU A 73 5.90 9.30 -5.51
C GLU A 73 6.26 7.84 -5.18
N ASP A 74 5.30 6.92 -5.31
CA ASP A 74 5.52 5.49 -5.08
C ASP A 74 6.44 4.89 -6.13
N ALA A 75 6.28 5.25 -7.40
CA ALA A 75 7.15 4.82 -8.50
C ALA A 75 8.61 5.20 -8.20
N HIS A 76 8.87 6.41 -7.69
CA HIS A 76 10.19 6.81 -7.20
C HIS A 76 10.65 5.98 -6.00
N ARG A 77 9.77 5.73 -5.02
CA ARG A 77 10.09 5.01 -3.77
C ARG A 77 10.37 3.51 -3.99
N TYR A 78 9.67 2.87 -4.93
CA TYR A 78 9.81 1.46 -5.28
C TYR A 78 10.77 1.21 -6.47
N TRP A 79 11.21 2.25 -7.20
CA TRP A 79 12.06 2.11 -8.40
C TRP A 79 13.29 1.23 -8.17
N HIS A 80 14.11 1.59 -7.18
CA HIS A 80 15.40 0.95 -6.90
C HIS A 80 15.25 -0.53 -6.49
N PRO A 81 14.39 -0.92 -5.52
CA PRO A 81 14.22 -2.34 -5.18
C PRO A 81 13.61 -3.15 -6.33
N LEU A 82 12.70 -2.59 -7.13
CA LEU A 82 12.18 -3.29 -8.32
C LEU A 82 13.24 -3.48 -9.41
N ALA A 83 14.09 -2.46 -9.62
CA ALA A 83 15.23 -2.53 -10.52
C ALA A 83 16.24 -3.61 -10.09
N ARG A 84 16.50 -3.75 -8.78
CA ARG A 84 17.33 -4.81 -8.20
C ARG A 84 16.80 -6.21 -8.55
N VAL A 85 15.49 -6.45 -8.43
CA VAL A 85 14.86 -7.74 -8.75
C VAL A 85 15.00 -8.08 -10.25
N ILE A 86 14.79 -7.09 -11.11
CA ILE A 86 14.86 -7.26 -12.57
C ILE A 86 16.30 -7.48 -13.05
N ALA A 87 17.26 -6.72 -12.54
CA ALA A 87 18.69 -6.93 -12.81
C ALA A 87 19.19 -8.28 -12.27
N SER A 88 18.56 -8.82 -11.22
CA SER A 88 18.81 -10.17 -10.70
C SER A 88 18.16 -11.29 -11.54
N GLY A 89 17.45 -10.96 -12.62
CA GLY A 89 16.88 -11.95 -13.56
C GLY A 89 15.45 -12.42 -13.25
N TYR A 90 14.75 -11.75 -12.34
CA TYR A 90 13.37 -12.10 -11.94
C TYR A 90 12.34 -11.05 -12.38
N THR A 91 11.05 -11.41 -12.35
CA THR A 91 9.93 -10.49 -12.52
C THR A 91 9.24 -10.28 -11.17
N PRO A 92 9.25 -9.05 -10.59
CA PRO A 92 8.56 -8.80 -9.33
C PRO A 92 7.04 -8.86 -9.52
N VAL A 93 6.38 -9.72 -8.76
CA VAL A 93 4.92 -9.91 -8.78
C VAL A 93 4.30 -9.66 -7.40
N VAL A 94 3.08 -9.14 -7.40
CA VAL A 94 2.28 -8.79 -6.22
C VAL A 94 0.86 -9.35 -6.37
N PRO A 95 0.16 -9.69 -5.27
CA PRO A 95 -1.30 -9.78 -5.30
C PRO A 95 -1.91 -8.44 -5.71
N LEU A 96 -2.97 -8.50 -6.50
CA LEU A 96 -3.72 -7.36 -7.01
C LEU A 96 -5.22 -7.59 -6.76
N HIS A 97 -5.84 -6.60 -6.14
CA HIS A 97 -7.29 -6.42 -6.06
C HIS A 97 -7.72 -5.36 -7.08
N LEU A 98 -8.56 -5.74 -8.03
CA LEU A 98 -9.07 -4.86 -9.10
C LEU A 98 -10.60 -4.86 -9.09
N GLU A 99 -11.20 -3.69 -8.88
CA GLU A 99 -12.64 -3.47 -9.00
C GLU A 99 -12.92 -2.60 -10.23
N ALA A 100 -13.93 -2.97 -11.02
CA ALA A 100 -14.37 -2.20 -12.17
C ALA A 100 -15.88 -2.26 -12.40
N GLU A 101 -16.49 -1.12 -12.71
CA GLU A 101 -17.88 -0.98 -13.13
C GLU A 101 -17.97 -0.24 -14.47
N LEU A 102 -18.75 -0.80 -15.40
CA LEU A 102 -19.09 -0.10 -16.63
C LEU A 102 -20.31 0.80 -16.37
N LEU A 103 -20.08 2.10 -16.25
CA LEU A 103 -21.13 3.11 -16.13
C LEU A 103 -21.68 3.45 -17.52
N ARG A 104 -22.94 3.86 -17.58
CA ARG A 104 -23.58 4.38 -18.80
C ARG A 104 -24.24 5.71 -18.51
N GLN A 105 -23.58 6.79 -18.89
CA GLN A 105 -24.04 8.16 -18.68
C GLN A 105 -24.24 8.86 -20.04
N ASP A 106 -25.39 9.50 -20.23
CA ASP A 106 -25.74 10.29 -21.41
C ASP A 106 -25.55 9.59 -22.77
N GLY A 107 -25.65 8.25 -22.77
CA GLY A 107 -25.48 7.38 -23.95
C GLY A 107 -24.04 6.93 -24.21
N VAL A 108 -23.06 7.50 -23.51
CA VAL A 108 -21.67 7.03 -23.49
C VAL A 108 -21.53 5.90 -22.45
N ALA A 109 -20.63 4.95 -22.72
CA ALA A 109 -20.19 3.99 -21.72
C ALA A 109 -18.79 4.41 -21.25
N GLU A 110 -18.60 4.52 -19.94
CA GLU A 110 -17.36 4.93 -19.28
C GLU A 110 -17.00 3.89 -18.22
N LEU A 111 -15.71 3.56 -18.11
CA LEU A 111 -15.24 2.63 -17.10
C LEU A 111 -14.88 3.40 -15.82
N ASN A 112 -15.48 3.00 -14.70
CA ASN A 112 -14.98 3.38 -13.38
C ASN A 112 -14.18 2.19 -12.82
N ALA A 113 -12.88 2.36 -12.59
CA ALA A 113 -12.00 1.29 -12.11
C ALA A 113 -11.10 1.77 -10.97
N ARG A 114 -10.88 0.90 -9.99
CA ARG A 114 -9.97 1.09 -8.87
C ARG A 114 -9.13 -0.17 -8.68
N ALA A 115 -7.84 -0.01 -8.43
CA ALA A 115 -6.94 -1.11 -8.13
C ALA A 115 -6.08 -0.80 -6.90
N ALA A 116 -5.80 -1.84 -6.12
CA ALA A 116 -4.82 -1.83 -5.05
C ALA A 116 -3.97 -3.11 -5.13
N ILE A 117 -2.67 -2.98 -4.87
CA ILE A 117 -1.73 -4.11 -4.80
C ILE A 117 -1.31 -4.36 -3.36
N ASP A 118 -1.14 -5.62 -2.99
CA ASP A 118 -0.63 -5.98 -1.67
C ASP A 118 0.90 -6.04 -1.74
N ILE A 119 1.54 -5.08 -1.08
CA ILE A 119 2.98 -4.86 -1.14
C ILE A 119 3.49 -4.24 0.16
N ALA A 120 4.53 -4.82 0.74
CA ALA A 120 5.24 -4.29 1.88
C ALA A 120 6.01 -3.01 1.50
N PRO A 121 6.25 -2.08 2.45
CA PRO A 121 7.13 -0.94 2.22
C PRO A 121 8.49 -1.35 1.62
N PRO A 122 9.14 -0.51 0.79
CA PRO A 122 10.43 -0.81 0.13
C PRO A 122 11.49 -1.41 1.06
N ASP A 123 11.57 -0.83 2.26
CA ASP A 123 12.49 -1.18 3.34
C ASP A 123 12.28 -2.60 3.92
N LEU A 124 11.15 -3.24 3.58
CA LEU A 124 10.67 -4.55 4.04
C LEU A 124 10.35 -5.52 2.89
N LEU A 125 10.78 -5.22 1.66
CA LEU A 125 10.62 -6.14 0.52
C LEU A 125 11.59 -7.32 0.58
N PHE A 126 12.83 -7.08 1.03
CA PHE A 126 13.92 -8.06 1.05
C PHE A 126 14.44 -8.27 2.47
N PRO A 127 15.01 -9.45 2.79
CA PRO A 127 15.73 -9.62 4.04
C PRO A 127 17.05 -8.83 4.01
N ILE A 128 17.46 -8.29 5.16
CA ILE A 128 18.73 -7.55 5.30
C ILE A 128 19.97 -8.47 5.26
N ASN A 129 19.76 -9.78 5.40
CA ASN A 129 20.77 -10.82 5.33
C ASN A 129 20.38 -11.92 4.33
N THR A 130 21.36 -12.52 3.67
CA THR A 130 21.16 -13.64 2.74
C THR A 130 20.78 -14.91 3.50
N ALA A 131 19.88 -15.72 2.92
CA ALA A 131 19.64 -17.07 3.42
C ALA A 131 20.91 -17.94 3.30
N PRO A 132 21.20 -18.84 4.24
CA PRO A 132 22.27 -19.82 4.06
C PRO A 132 21.95 -20.73 2.86
N ALA A 133 22.93 -20.99 2.00
CA ALA A 133 22.73 -21.84 0.81
C ALA A 133 22.30 -23.28 1.17
N GLN A 134 22.86 -23.83 2.26
CA GLN A 134 22.48 -25.13 2.83
C GLN A 134 21.36 -24.98 3.86
N ALA A 135 20.20 -24.50 3.42
CA ALA A 135 19.01 -24.41 4.25
C ALA A 135 17.72 -24.72 3.48
N ALA A 136 16.78 -25.37 4.17
CA ALA A 136 15.39 -25.49 3.75
C ALA A 136 14.59 -24.37 4.42
N VAL A 137 13.91 -23.53 3.63
CA VAL A 137 13.13 -22.38 4.13
C VAL A 137 11.71 -22.85 4.42
N LEU A 138 11.25 -22.71 5.66
CA LEU A 138 9.87 -23.08 6.00
C LEU A 138 8.86 -22.13 5.33
N PRO A 139 7.70 -22.65 4.88
CA PRO A 139 6.59 -21.83 4.43
C PRO A 139 6.20 -20.81 5.50
N GLN A 140 5.86 -19.59 5.08
CA GLN A 140 5.42 -18.56 6.02
C GLN A 140 4.07 -18.95 6.65
N GLY A 141 3.94 -18.72 7.96
CA GLY A 141 2.74 -19.03 8.73
C GLY A 141 2.45 -17.98 9.80
N SER A 142 1.81 -18.40 10.89
CA SER A 142 1.51 -17.51 12.02
C SER A 142 2.77 -16.83 12.56
N SER A 143 2.69 -15.55 12.92
CA SER A 143 3.80 -14.84 13.57
C SER A 143 4.01 -15.38 15.00
N ILE A 144 5.26 -15.69 15.33
CA ILE A 144 5.71 -16.25 16.61
C ILE A 144 6.71 -15.26 17.20
N LYS A 145 6.45 -14.79 18.43
CA LYS A 145 7.42 -13.98 19.17
C LYS A 145 8.60 -14.85 19.64
N VAL A 146 9.81 -14.34 19.45
CA VAL A 146 11.04 -14.92 20.00
C VAL A 146 11.20 -14.48 21.47
N LEU A 147 11.78 -15.33 22.29
CA LEU A 147 12.00 -15.14 23.73
C LEU A 147 13.50 -15.01 24.03
N ASP A 148 13.79 -14.52 25.24
CA ASP A 148 15.14 -14.26 25.76
C ASP A 148 15.95 -13.24 24.93
N GLU A 149 15.26 -12.45 24.11
CA GLU A 149 15.80 -11.41 23.21
C GLU A 149 16.64 -10.37 23.97
N GLN A 150 16.26 -10.07 25.22
CA GLN A 150 16.95 -9.10 26.07
C GLN A 150 18.39 -9.52 26.42
N ASP A 151 18.68 -10.82 26.43
CA ASP A 151 20.02 -11.37 26.70
C ASP A 151 20.97 -11.12 25.51
N PHE A 152 20.42 -10.78 24.34
CA PHE A 152 21.12 -10.51 23.08
C PHE A 152 20.94 -9.07 22.58
N ALA A 153 20.36 -8.18 23.40
CA ALA A 153 19.91 -6.85 23.00
C ALA A 153 20.99 -5.99 22.34
N GLU A 154 22.23 -6.01 22.84
CA GLU A 154 23.36 -5.27 22.25
C GLU A 154 23.62 -5.69 20.79
N TYR A 155 23.63 -7.00 20.52
CA TYR A 155 23.82 -7.50 19.15
C TYR A 155 22.59 -7.24 18.28
N LEU A 156 21.38 -7.45 18.81
CA LEU A 156 20.13 -7.15 18.12
C LEU A 156 20.05 -5.67 17.69
N HIS A 157 20.38 -4.72 18.59
CA HIS A 157 20.44 -3.29 18.24
C HIS A 157 21.47 -2.97 17.16
N SER A 158 22.56 -3.75 17.02
CA SER A 158 23.55 -3.55 15.95
C SER A 158 23.12 -4.04 14.56
N ILE A 159 22.03 -4.82 14.47
CA ILE A 159 21.46 -5.32 13.20
C ILE A 159 20.07 -4.73 12.88
N VAL A 160 19.50 -3.88 13.75
CA VAL A 160 18.29 -3.11 13.45
C VAL A 160 18.61 -2.05 12.38
N PRO A 161 17.88 -2.01 11.25
CA PRO A 161 18.06 -0.96 10.24
C PRO A 161 17.67 0.43 10.76
N ALA A 162 18.21 1.48 10.16
CA ALA A 162 17.94 2.88 10.55
C ALA A 162 16.46 3.31 10.44
N THR A 163 15.63 2.52 9.74
CA THR A 163 14.16 2.65 9.66
C THR A 163 13.43 2.18 10.92
N GLY A 164 14.09 1.43 11.80
CA GLY A 164 13.51 0.81 13.01
C GLY A 164 12.81 -0.53 12.78
N GLU A 165 12.62 -0.98 11.53
CA GLU A 165 12.09 -2.31 11.20
C GLU A 165 12.83 -2.91 9.99
N GLY A 166 13.10 -4.21 10.03
CA GLY A 166 13.72 -4.96 8.94
C GLY A 166 13.19 -6.39 8.82
N ARG A 167 13.14 -6.92 7.60
CA ARG A 167 12.98 -8.37 7.35
C ARG A 167 14.33 -9.05 7.52
N VAL A 168 14.32 -10.28 8.01
CA VAL A 168 15.52 -11.10 8.23
C VAL A 168 15.25 -12.54 7.78
N ILE A 169 16.29 -13.30 7.42
CA ILE A 169 16.25 -14.76 7.41
C ILE A 169 16.93 -15.26 8.67
N LEU A 170 16.21 -16.05 9.47
CA LEU A 170 16.71 -16.66 10.70
C LEU A 170 16.89 -18.16 10.47
N THR A 171 17.74 -18.77 11.28
CA THR A 171 17.91 -20.24 11.35
C THR A 171 17.47 -20.76 12.71
N LEU A 172 16.87 -21.96 12.71
CA LEU A 172 16.40 -22.65 13.90
C LEU A 172 17.29 -23.87 14.17
N GLU A 173 17.78 -24.02 15.39
CA GLU A 173 18.57 -25.17 15.83
C GLU A 173 18.01 -25.74 17.15
N VAL A 174 18.00 -27.08 17.27
CA VAL A 174 17.54 -27.77 18.49
C VAL A 174 18.69 -27.87 19.48
N ASN A 175 18.54 -27.21 20.64
CA ASN A 175 19.51 -27.20 21.74
C ASN A 175 18.91 -27.84 23.00
N ARG A 176 19.74 -28.09 24.02
CA ARG A 176 19.36 -28.74 25.29
C ARG A 176 19.69 -27.86 26.49
N VAL A 177 18.69 -27.12 26.95
CA VAL A 177 18.80 -26.26 28.13
C VAL A 177 18.44 -27.03 29.40
N ARG A 178 19.25 -26.89 30.45
CA ARG A 178 18.88 -27.33 31.80
C ARG A 178 17.99 -26.26 32.44
N ASN A 179 16.75 -26.63 32.72
CA ASN A 179 15.79 -25.78 33.40
C ASN A 179 16.19 -25.60 34.89
N SER A 180 15.62 -24.62 35.58
CA SER A 180 15.91 -24.29 36.99
C SER A 180 15.76 -25.49 37.94
N HIS A 181 14.90 -26.45 37.61
CA HIS A 181 14.68 -27.70 38.33
C HIS A 181 15.67 -28.83 37.96
N GLY A 182 16.75 -28.54 37.23
CA GLY A 182 17.79 -29.50 36.82
C GLY A 182 17.41 -30.42 35.64
N VAL A 183 16.13 -30.51 35.29
CA VAL A 183 15.64 -31.25 34.12
C VAL A 183 16.18 -30.63 32.84
N THR A 184 16.72 -31.46 31.95
CA THR A 184 17.14 -31.03 30.59
C THR A 184 15.94 -31.09 29.66
N VAL A 185 15.70 -30.02 28.90
CA VAL A 185 14.57 -29.88 27.98
C VAL A 185 15.10 -29.49 26.61
N ASP A 186 14.55 -30.10 25.56
CA ASP A 186 14.86 -29.74 24.17
C ASP A 186 14.17 -28.39 23.85
N THR A 187 14.95 -27.40 23.44
CA THR A 187 14.51 -26.02 23.14
C THR A 187 15.03 -25.62 21.77
N VAL A 188 14.20 -24.96 20.96
CA VAL A 188 14.64 -24.41 19.69
C VAL A 188 15.22 -23.01 19.93
N ASP A 189 16.53 -22.89 19.78
CA ASP A 189 17.19 -21.59 19.79
C ASP A 189 17.05 -20.93 18.41
N VAL A 190 17.01 -19.59 18.37
CA VAL A 190 16.84 -18.79 17.15
C VAL A 190 18.17 -18.07 16.86
N LEU A 191 18.66 -18.23 15.64
CA LEU A 191 19.97 -17.73 15.22
C LEU A 191 19.87 -16.80 14.00
N TYR A 192 20.57 -15.66 14.08
CA TYR A 192 20.84 -14.76 12.96
C TYR A 192 22.33 -14.87 12.62
N GLU A 193 22.67 -15.12 11.35
CA GLU A 193 24.07 -15.27 10.89
C GLU A 193 24.94 -16.19 11.79
N ARG A 194 24.42 -17.38 12.12
CA ARG A 194 25.04 -18.38 13.01
C ARG A 194 25.26 -17.94 14.48
N LYS A 195 24.78 -16.76 14.90
CA LYS A 195 24.79 -16.30 16.30
C LYS A 195 23.39 -16.42 16.90
N GLN A 196 23.31 -16.90 18.13
CA GLN A 196 22.04 -16.90 18.88
C GLN A 196 21.56 -15.46 19.13
N VAL A 197 20.26 -15.26 18.96
CA VAL A 197 19.54 -13.98 19.17
C VAL A 197 18.27 -14.15 20.01
N GLY A 198 18.00 -15.36 20.50
CA GLY A 198 16.88 -15.70 21.36
C GLY A 198 16.52 -17.18 21.26
N ARG A 199 15.29 -17.53 21.64
CA ARG A 199 14.72 -18.89 21.51
C ARG A 199 13.20 -18.90 21.36
N LEU A 200 12.66 -20.05 20.97
CA LEU A 200 11.22 -20.30 21.01
C LEU A 200 10.77 -20.73 22.42
N SER A 201 9.48 -20.52 22.73
CA SER A 201 8.88 -21.09 23.95
C SER A 201 8.95 -22.61 23.95
N THR A 202 8.88 -23.26 25.11
CA THR A 202 8.90 -24.73 25.21
C THR A 202 7.81 -25.39 24.36
N GLN A 203 6.61 -24.80 24.32
CA GLN A 203 5.49 -25.31 23.54
C GLN A 203 5.70 -25.18 22.03
N MET A 204 6.31 -24.08 21.57
CA MET A 204 6.66 -23.91 20.15
C MET A 204 7.84 -24.81 19.78
N SER A 205 8.87 -24.91 20.64
CA SER A 205 10.01 -25.81 20.46
C SER A 205 9.55 -27.25 20.18
N GLN A 206 8.64 -27.78 21.00
CA GLN A 206 8.05 -29.11 20.81
C GLN A 206 7.33 -29.29 19.47
N GLN A 207 6.80 -28.23 18.87
CA GLN A 207 6.10 -28.28 17.56
C GLN A 207 7.08 -28.19 16.38
N PHE A 208 8.21 -27.49 16.54
CA PHE A 208 9.19 -27.29 15.47
C PHE A 208 10.35 -28.31 15.48
N THR A 209 10.74 -28.86 16.63
CA THR A 209 11.80 -29.88 16.74
C THR A 209 11.68 -31.04 15.73
N PRO A 210 10.50 -31.64 15.46
CA PRO A 210 10.39 -32.70 14.45
C PRO A 210 10.75 -32.24 13.03
N ILE A 211 10.39 -31.00 12.68
CA ILE A 211 10.65 -30.42 11.35
C ILE A 211 12.14 -30.05 11.22
N ILE A 212 12.71 -29.49 12.28
CA ILE A 212 14.12 -29.08 12.31
C ILE A 212 15.04 -30.31 12.24
N ASN A 213 14.72 -31.37 13.00
CA ASN A 213 15.43 -32.63 12.92
C ASN A 213 15.33 -33.23 11.51
N TYR A 214 14.17 -33.18 10.86
CA TYR A 214 14.00 -33.73 9.51
C TYR A 214 14.87 -33.01 8.47
N ALA A 215 14.96 -31.67 8.50
CA ALA A 215 15.87 -30.92 7.62
C ALA A 215 17.35 -31.25 7.94
N PHE A 216 17.69 -31.33 9.24
CA PHE A 216 19.05 -31.63 9.70
C PHE A 216 19.49 -33.06 9.34
N GLU A 217 18.58 -34.04 9.33
CA GLU A 217 18.80 -35.40 8.84
C GLU A 217 19.11 -35.47 7.32
N HIS A 218 18.88 -34.38 6.58
CA HIS A 218 19.21 -34.20 5.17
C HIS A 218 20.37 -33.19 4.96
N ASP A 219 21.20 -32.96 5.98
CA ASP A 219 22.33 -32.01 6.00
C ASP A 219 21.94 -30.53 5.71
N LEU A 220 20.68 -30.14 5.98
CA LEU A 220 20.17 -28.78 5.77
C LEU A 220 19.78 -28.07 7.08
N LEU A 221 20.10 -26.78 7.17
CA LEU A 221 19.59 -25.91 8.24
C LEU A 221 18.10 -25.62 8.02
N THR A 222 17.34 -25.42 9.09
CA THR A 222 15.96 -24.90 8.97
C THR A 222 15.99 -23.37 8.98
N ALA A 223 15.68 -22.76 7.84
CA ALA A 223 15.55 -21.31 7.71
C ALA A 223 14.08 -20.86 7.85
N VAL A 224 13.86 -19.66 8.39
CA VAL A 224 12.53 -19.04 8.54
C VAL A 224 12.58 -17.55 8.24
N TRP A 225 11.48 -17.02 7.72
CA TRP A 225 11.30 -15.58 7.58
C TRP A 225 11.10 -14.94 8.96
N GLY A 226 11.84 -13.88 9.23
CA GLY A 226 11.73 -13.11 10.46
C GLY A 226 11.49 -11.61 10.23
N THR A 227 11.31 -10.90 11.33
CA THR A 227 11.18 -9.45 11.36
C THR A 227 11.73 -8.95 12.67
N ILE A 228 12.74 -8.07 12.59
CA ILE A 228 13.32 -7.36 13.72
C ILE A 228 12.74 -5.94 13.78
N ARG A 229 12.41 -5.48 14.98
CA ARG A 229 11.89 -4.13 15.27
C ARG A 229 12.66 -3.55 16.43
N GLY A 230 13.23 -2.36 16.24
CA GLY A 230 14.04 -1.70 17.27
C GLY A 230 13.80 -0.21 17.35
N SER A 231 13.88 0.28 18.57
CA SER A 231 13.94 1.70 18.94
C SER A 231 15.28 1.98 19.63
N SER A 232 15.46 3.19 20.19
CA SER A 232 16.61 3.51 21.04
C SER A 232 16.60 2.87 22.43
N PHE A 233 15.55 2.11 22.79
CA PHE A 233 15.37 1.56 24.16
C PHE A 233 14.88 0.11 24.22
N GLU A 234 14.22 -0.38 23.16
CA GLU A 234 13.67 -1.73 23.08
C GLU A 234 13.96 -2.30 21.70
N VAL A 235 14.31 -3.58 21.64
CA VAL A 235 14.40 -4.37 20.41
C VAL A 235 13.62 -5.67 20.61
N SER A 236 12.95 -6.10 19.54
CA SER A 236 12.07 -7.27 19.53
C SER A 236 12.13 -7.96 18.17
N MET A 237 11.85 -9.26 18.16
CA MET A 237 11.93 -10.09 16.97
C MET A 237 10.76 -11.08 16.90
N THR A 238 10.31 -11.32 15.68
CA THR A 238 9.26 -12.29 15.37
C THR A 238 9.70 -13.14 14.19
N LEU A 239 9.18 -14.36 14.11
CA LEU A 239 9.36 -15.24 12.95
C LEU A 239 8.03 -15.80 12.46
N GLN A 240 7.95 -16.05 11.16
CA GLN A 240 6.81 -16.66 10.49
C GLN A 240 7.22 -18.04 9.98
N ALA A 241 6.57 -19.06 10.52
CA ALA A 241 6.73 -20.43 10.06
C ALA A 241 5.41 -21.17 10.18
N ALA A 242 5.05 -21.92 9.15
CA ALA A 242 3.98 -22.90 9.18
C ALA A 242 4.34 -24.02 10.17
N ARG A 243 3.36 -24.45 10.97
CA ARG A 243 3.52 -25.56 11.92
C ARG A 243 3.55 -26.90 11.18
N ALA A 244 3.96 -27.98 11.86
CA ALA A 244 4.07 -29.30 11.23
C ALA A 244 2.79 -29.81 10.54
N SER A 245 1.61 -29.36 10.97
CA SER A 245 0.30 -29.66 10.37
C SER A 245 -0.10 -28.74 9.19
N GLU A 246 0.64 -27.66 8.97
CA GLU A 246 0.38 -26.60 7.99
C GLU A 246 1.41 -26.62 6.83
N VAL A 247 2.59 -27.22 7.05
CA VAL A 247 3.64 -27.40 6.02
C VAL A 247 3.15 -28.39 4.94
N PRO A 248 3.16 -28.02 3.64
CA PRO A 248 2.75 -28.91 2.55
C PRO A 248 3.64 -30.14 2.41
N ALA A 249 3.06 -31.28 2.02
CA ALA A 249 3.78 -32.54 1.82
C ALA A 249 4.92 -32.46 0.76
N GLN A 250 4.87 -31.49 -0.16
CA GLN A 250 5.92 -31.23 -1.14
C GLN A 250 7.18 -30.64 -0.50
N TRP A 251 7.04 -29.79 0.54
CA TRP A 251 8.18 -29.19 1.23
C TRP A 251 9.11 -30.25 1.84
N PHE A 252 8.53 -31.32 2.41
CA PHE A 252 9.31 -32.45 2.94
C PHE A 252 9.99 -33.29 1.85
N GLN A 253 9.60 -33.17 0.57
CA GLN A 253 10.21 -33.92 -0.54
C GLN A 253 11.31 -33.12 -1.25
N GLU A 254 11.16 -31.80 -1.32
CA GLU A 254 12.05 -30.90 -2.06
C GLU A 254 13.00 -30.10 -1.15
N LEU A 255 12.65 -29.93 0.13
CA LEU A 255 13.36 -29.13 1.14
C LEU A 255 13.88 -27.78 0.58
N PRO A 256 13.01 -26.98 -0.07
CA PRO A 256 13.43 -25.89 -0.95
C PRO A 256 14.02 -24.70 -0.18
N ASN A 257 14.93 -23.98 -0.86
CA ASN A 257 15.47 -22.70 -0.40
C ASN A 257 14.77 -21.55 -1.15
N ASP A 258 13.50 -21.31 -0.83
CA ASP A 258 12.60 -20.36 -1.52
C ASP A 258 12.94 -18.86 -1.31
N VAL A 259 14.17 -18.53 -0.92
CA VAL A 259 14.67 -17.14 -0.83
C VAL A 259 15.56 -16.90 -2.05
N PRO A 260 15.07 -16.22 -3.11
CA PRO A 260 15.83 -16.10 -4.35
C PRO A 260 17.03 -15.18 -4.14
N GLU A 261 18.22 -15.62 -4.59
CA GLU A 261 19.43 -14.81 -4.52
C GLU A 261 19.28 -13.60 -5.44
N LEU A 262 19.27 -12.41 -4.82
CA LEU A 262 19.32 -11.12 -5.50
C LEU A 262 20.75 -10.61 -5.52
N LEU A 263 21.10 -9.85 -6.55
CA LEU A 263 22.36 -9.09 -6.61
C LEU A 263 22.56 -8.27 -5.32
N PRO A 264 23.81 -8.01 -4.89
CA PRO A 264 24.09 -7.08 -3.81
C PRO A 264 23.46 -5.71 -4.04
N ASP A 265 23.24 -4.95 -2.96
CA ASP A 265 22.77 -3.57 -3.10
C ASP A 265 23.83 -2.69 -3.79
N ALA A 266 23.35 -1.79 -4.65
CA ALA A 266 24.15 -0.94 -5.52
C ALA A 266 23.40 0.37 -5.81
N GLU A 267 24.13 1.45 -6.11
CA GLU A 267 23.54 2.76 -6.41
C GLU A 267 22.64 2.74 -7.67
N GLN A 268 22.95 1.86 -8.62
CA GLN A 268 22.30 1.78 -9.93
C GLN A 268 22.24 0.33 -10.41
N PHE A 269 21.13 -0.02 -11.06
CA PHE A 269 20.90 -1.32 -11.70
C PHE A 269 20.52 -1.11 -13.17
N GLU A 270 20.99 -1.97 -14.07
CA GLU A 270 20.59 -1.93 -15.48
C GLU A 270 19.20 -2.56 -15.64
N VAL A 271 18.23 -1.74 -16.05
CA VAL A 271 16.84 -2.15 -16.28
C VAL A 271 16.58 -2.14 -17.79
N PRO A 272 16.10 -3.25 -18.39
CA PRO A 272 15.77 -3.28 -19.81
C PRO A 272 14.66 -2.29 -20.19
N PRO A 273 14.69 -1.72 -21.40
CA PRO A 273 13.54 -1.01 -21.99
C PRO A 273 12.28 -1.89 -21.98
N ALA A 274 11.17 -1.35 -21.49
CA ALA A 274 9.94 -2.09 -21.24
C ALA A 274 8.65 -1.29 -21.51
N TYR A 275 8.75 -0.02 -21.92
CA TYR A 275 7.59 0.82 -22.21
C TYR A 275 6.72 0.23 -23.33
N VAL A 276 5.44 0.00 -23.02
CA VAL A 276 4.43 -0.39 -24.00
C VAL A 276 3.35 0.68 -24.04
N ALA A 277 3.22 1.34 -25.20
CA ALA A 277 2.13 2.28 -25.46
C ALA A 277 0.78 1.53 -25.48
N VAL A 278 -0.14 1.97 -24.62
CA VAL A 278 -1.52 1.48 -24.50
C VAL A 278 -2.33 1.75 -25.78
N GLU A 279 -3.47 1.09 -25.95
CA GLU A 279 -4.27 1.23 -27.18
C GLU A 279 -4.78 2.67 -27.40
N SER A 280 -5.01 3.40 -26.30
CA SER A 280 -5.38 4.82 -26.28
C SER A 280 -4.30 5.76 -26.81
N ASP A 281 -3.01 5.48 -26.54
CA ASP A 281 -1.84 6.24 -27.06
C ASP A 281 -1.69 6.11 -28.59
N ARG A 282 -2.05 4.94 -29.12
CA ARG A 282 -2.05 4.65 -30.56
C ARG A 282 -3.13 5.44 -31.30
N GLY A 283 -4.13 5.92 -30.56
CA GLY A 283 -5.21 6.78 -31.03
C GLY A 283 -4.76 8.19 -31.44
N ARG A 284 -5.64 8.90 -32.15
CA ARG A 284 -5.37 10.22 -32.78
C ARG A 284 -5.06 11.37 -31.77
N ASN A 285 -4.99 11.09 -30.47
CA ASN A 285 -4.86 12.08 -29.39
C ASN A 285 -3.43 12.29 -28.82
N ALA A 286 -2.42 11.50 -29.20
CA ALA A 286 -1.06 11.60 -28.65
C ALA A 286 -0.44 13.03 -28.68
N LYS A 287 -0.82 13.87 -29.66
CA LYS A 287 -0.39 15.29 -29.75
C LYS A 287 -1.12 16.26 -28.80
N LYS A 288 -2.24 15.84 -28.19
CA LYS A 288 -3.00 16.62 -27.20
C LYS A 288 -2.45 16.35 -25.79
N TRP A 289 -2.13 15.09 -25.49
CA TRP A 289 -1.67 14.62 -24.18
C TRP A 289 -0.34 15.26 -23.73
N ARG A 290 0.64 15.43 -24.63
CA ARG A 290 1.90 16.17 -24.36
C ARG A 290 1.72 17.64 -23.90
N ARG A 291 0.49 18.19 -23.91
CA ARG A 291 0.17 19.53 -23.40
C ARG A 291 -0.52 19.52 -22.04
N GLY A 292 -0.96 18.36 -21.55
CA GLY A 292 -1.56 18.20 -20.21
C GLY A 292 -0.50 18.11 -19.12
N PHE A 293 0.54 17.31 -19.32
CA PHE A 293 1.59 17.06 -18.32
C PHE A 293 2.32 18.33 -17.85
N SER A 294 2.51 19.34 -18.71
CA SER A 294 3.09 20.64 -18.32
C SER A 294 2.23 21.48 -17.38
N ALA A 295 0.97 21.13 -17.14
CA ALA A 295 0.07 21.86 -16.24
C ALA A 295 0.06 21.33 -14.79
N ALA A 296 0.84 20.27 -14.50
CA ALA A 296 0.87 19.61 -13.19
C ALA A 296 2.02 20.07 -12.26
N HIS A 297 2.92 20.96 -12.71
CA HIS A 297 3.88 21.62 -11.83
C HIS A 297 3.29 22.93 -11.28
N PRO A 298 3.23 23.12 -9.94
CA PRO A 298 2.93 24.42 -9.36
C PRO A 298 4.11 25.37 -9.56
N ASP A 299 3.83 26.56 -10.11
CA ASP A 299 4.85 27.59 -10.36
C ASP A 299 5.62 28.00 -9.10
N SER A 300 6.88 28.39 -9.28
CA SER A 300 7.65 29.20 -8.33
C SER A 300 8.34 30.35 -9.07
N PRO A 301 8.50 31.52 -8.43
CA PRO A 301 8.33 32.80 -9.12
C PRO A 301 9.53 33.28 -9.96
N ALA A 302 9.22 34.16 -10.92
CA ALA A 302 10.13 34.58 -11.97
C ALA A 302 11.27 35.54 -11.53
N GLY A 303 12.46 35.28 -12.07
CA GLY A 303 13.63 36.17 -12.07
C GLY A 303 14.85 35.40 -12.62
N SER A 304 15.66 35.91 -13.56
CA SER A 304 15.67 37.23 -14.21
C SER A 304 16.22 37.14 -15.65
N SER A 305 16.32 38.29 -16.33
CA SER A 305 16.54 38.40 -17.79
C SER A 305 18.00 38.31 -18.28
N ALA A 306 18.22 37.77 -19.50
CA ALA A 306 19.18 38.34 -20.45
C ALA A 306 18.95 37.94 -21.93
N ALA A 307 19.38 38.83 -22.83
CA ALA A 307 19.29 38.87 -24.29
C ALA A 307 19.70 37.63 -25.12
N GLY A 308 19.19 37.54 -26.37
CA GLY A 308 19.65 36.59 -27.40
C GLY A 308 19.00 36.79 -28.78
N SER A 309 19.66 37.51 -29.69
CA SER A 309 19.11 37.94 -30.99
C SER A 309 19.00 36.87 -32.07
N SER A 310 17.96 36.93 -32.91
CA SER A 310 18.08 36.80 -34.38
C SER A 310 16.88 37.44 -35.10
N ALA A 311 17.02 37.79 -36.39
CA ALA A 311 16.06 38.61 -37.14
C ALA A 311 16.07 38.31 -38.66
N ARG A 312 15.16 38.97 -39.41
CA ARG A 312 14.81 38.81 -40.85
C ARG A 312 13.85 37.63 -41.10
N GLY A 313 12.70 37.75 -41.79
CA GLY A 313 11.99 38.93 -42.31
C GLY A 313 12.03 39.08 -43.84
N LEU A 314 10.84 39.07 -44.48
CA LEU A 314 10.63 39.41 -45.90
C LEU A 314 9.16 39.74 -46.21
N ALA A 315 8.95 40.75 -47.08
CA ALA A 315 7.80 41.14 -47.91
C ALA A 315 6.33 40.84 -47.46
N ALA A 316 5.37 41.79 -47.43
CA ALA A 316 4.92 42.78 -48.44
C ALA A 316 4.12 42.14 -49.61
N ARG A 317 2.99 42.67 -50.14
CA ARG A 317 2.15 43.88 -49.88
C ARG A 317 0.88 43.79 -50.78
N TRP A 318 -0.11 44.69 -50.58
CA TRP A 318 -1.32 44.92 -51.42
C TRP A 318 -2.49 43.93 -51.21
N ARG A 319 -3.79 44.28 -51.36
CA ARG A 319 -4.53 45.58 -51.44
C ARG A 319 -6.04 45.26 -51.40
N GLY A 320 -6.87 46.00 -50.65
CA GLY A 320 -8.34 46.00 -50.89
C GLY A 320 -9.25 46.18 -49.67
N GLU A 321 -9.68 47.41 -49.42
CA GLU A 321 -10.84 47.85 -48.60
C GLU A 321 -11.58 48.92 -49.46
N PRO A 322 -12.79 49.46 -49.12
CA PRO A 322 -13.55 49.40 -47.85
C PRO A 322 -15.10 49.21 -48.03
N ALA A 323 -15.87 49.64 -47.00
CA ALA A 323 -17.33 49.94 -46.94
C ALA A 323 -18.27 48.77 -46.53
N ARG A 324 -19.10 48.84 -45.47
CA ARG A 324 -20.18 49.80 -45.03
C ARG A 324 -21.52 49.57 -45.75
N ALA A 325 -22.70 49.60 -45.10
CA ALA A 325 -23.05 49.82 -43.68
C ALA A 325 -24.46 49.27 -43.32
N ASP A 326 -24.76 49.28 -42.01
CA ASP A 326 -26.05 49.43 -41.29
C ASP A 326 -27.41 49.10 -41.98
N THR A 327 -28.28 48.35 -41.28
CA THR A 327 -29.60 48.85 -40.77
C THR A 327 -30.43 47.78 -40.02
N ALA A 328 -31.28 48.23 -39.08
CA ALA A 328 -32.35 47.50 -38.39
C ALA A 328 -33.21 48.50 -37.57
N PRO A 329 -34.36 48.13 -36.98
CA PRO A 329 -35.46 47.25 -37.42
C PRO A 329 -36.72 48.13 -37.73
N PRO A 330 -38.00 47.67 -37.67
CA PRO A 330 -38.72 47.35 -36.41
C PRO A 330 -39.75 46.19 -36.49
N ALA A 331 -40.43 45.91 -35.37
CA ALA A 331 -41.65 45.07 -35.28
C ALA A 331 -42.93 45.93 -35.13
N PRO A 332 -44.13 45.33 -35.20
CA PRO A 332 -45.09 45.50 -34.09
C PRO A 332 -46.08 44.33 -33.79
N HIS A 333 -46.45 44.20 -32.50
CA HIS A 333 -47.78 43.90 -31.89
C HIS A 333 -48.72 42.81 -32.49
N ASP A 334 -49.06 41.72 -31.76
CA ASP A 334 -50.12 41.52 -30.71
C ASP A 334 -51.39 40.85 -31.33
N ASP A 335 -52.38 40.23 -30.64
CA ASP A 335 -52.77 40.17 -29.22
C ASP A 335 -53.64 38.89 -28.91
N ALA A 336 -54.10 38.74 -27.65
CA ALA A 336 -55.22 37.91 -27.12
C ALA A 336 -55.02 36.35 -27.06
N ALA A 337 -54.98 35.67 -25.89
CA ALA A 337 -55.98 35.47 -24.82
C ALA A 337 -56.95 34.28 -25.07
N SER A 338 -57.38 33.44 -24.12
CA SER A 338 -57.04 33.18 -22.69
C SER A 338 -57.63 31.77 -22.33
N ALA A 339 -57.67 31.19 -21.11
CA ALA A 339 -57.39 31.56 -19.72
C ALA A 339 -57.16 30.28 -18.86
N GLY A 340 -56.88 30.39 -17.55
CA GLY A 340 -57.09 29.28 -16.57
C GLY A 340 -56.00 29.07 -15.51
N ALA A 341 -56.18 29.64 -14.32
CA ALA A 341 -55.43 29.31 -13.08
C ALA A 341 -56.45 29.05 -11.93
N PRO A 342 -56.07 28.33 -10.84
CA PRO A 342 -55.47 28.99 -9.67
C PRO A 342 -54.38 28.12 -8.97
N SER A 343 -53.15 28.60 -8.68
CA SER A 343 -52.69 29.60 -7.68
C SER A 343 -52.15 28.98 -6.37
N ALA A 344 -50.84 29.11 -6.10
CA ALA A 344 -50.25 29.07 -4.75
C ALA A 344 -48.81 29.64 -4.72
N THR A 345 -48.64 30.81 -4.09
CA THR A 345 -47.36 31.44 -3.66
C THR A 345 -47.71 32.32 -2.45
N PRO A 346 -46.78 32.67 -1.52
CA PRO A 346 -45.34 32.90 -1.68
C PRO A 346 -44.49 31.93 -0.78
N ALA A 347 -43.18 32.09 -0.49
CA ALA A 347 -42.30 33.25 -0.62
C ALA A 347 -40.80 32.91 -0.87
N ARG A 348 -40.08 33.98 -1.24
CA ARG A 348 -38.67 34.09 -1.61
C ARG A 348 -37.73 34.06 -0.38
N ALA A 349 -36.70 33.23 -0.40
CA ALA A 349 -35.56 33.29 0.53
C ALA A 349 -34.25 32.92 -0.21
N ALA A 350 -33.14 33.56 0.18
CA ALA A 350 -31.82 33.33 -0.43
C ALA A 350 -31.04 32.20 0.25
N GLY A 351 -29.99 31.68 -0.41
CA GLY A 351 -29.27 30.49 0.00
C GLY A 351 -28.23 30.69 1.11
N ALA A 352 -27.98 29.60 1.85
CA ALA A 352 -26.84 29.36 2.74
C ALA A 352 -26.60 27.83 2.83
N PRO A 353 -25.37 27.35 3.11
CA PRO A 353 -25.01 25.93 2.90
C PRO A 353 -25.55 24.98 3.98
N ALA A 354 -25.65 23.69 3.63
CA ALA A 354 -26.29 22.63 4.42
C ALA A 354 -25.56 22.21 5.72
N ALA A 355 -24.44 22.84 6.09
CA ALA A 355 -23.58 22.42 7.19
C ALA A 355 -24.21 22.53 8.60
N THR A 356 -25.16 23.45 8.81
CA THR A 356 -25.62 23.85 10.15
C THR A 356 -26.72 22.97 10.78
N ARG A 357 -27.15 21.88 10.13
CA ARG A 357 -28.15 20.95 10.73
C ARG A 357 -27.54 19.76 11.48
N LEU A 358 -26.29 19.37 11.21
CA LEU A 358 -25.64 18.23 11.88
C LEU A 358 -25.10 18.57 13.29
N ALA A 359 -24.61 19.80 13.49
CA ALA A 359 -23.93 20.24 14.71
C ALA A 359 -24.79 20.28 16.01
N ARG A 360 -26.08 19.91 15.95
CA ARG A 360 -27.01 19.97 17.10
C ARG A 360 -27.29 18.62 17.79
N SER A 361 -26.72 17.51 17.31
CA SER A 361 -27.07 16.16 17.78
C SER A 361 -26.11 15.55 18.82
N LEU A 362 -24.84 15.96 18.86
CA LEU A 362 -23.78 15.22 19.57
C LEU A 362 -23.51 15.64 21.02
N LYS A 363 -23.98 16.82 21.46
CA LYS A 363 -23.83 17.29 22.86
C LYS A 363 -24.35 16.30 23.93
N PRO A 364 -25.53 15.65 23.81
CA PRO A 364 -25.97 14.64 24.78
C PRO A 364 -25.03 13.42 24.86
N VAL A 365 -24.39 13.04 23.76
CA VAL A 365 -23.48 11.88 23.70
C VAL A 365 -22.22 12.15 24.51
N VAL A 366 -21.62 13.33 24.37
CA VAL A 366 -20.44 13.74 25.15
C VAL A 366 -20.75 13.80 26.65
N SER A 367 -21.92 14.32 27.05
CA SER A 367 -22.34 14.31 28.47
C SER A 367 -22.58 12.90 29.02
N ALA A 368 -23.10 11.97 28.21
CA ALA A 368 -23.31 10.59 28.63
C ALA A 368 -21.97 9.84 28.83
N LEU A 369 -21.00 10.05 27.94
CA LEU A 369 -19.64 9.50 28.06
C LEU A 369 -18.89 10.04 29.31
N LEU A 370 -19.02 11.34 29.61
CA LEU A 370 -18.45 11.93 30.84
C LEU A 370 -19.10 11.37 32.11
N ALA A 371 -20.43 11.21 32.13
CA ALA A 371 -21.15 10.62 33.25
C ALA A 371 -20.75 9.14 33.47
N LEU A 372 -20.66 8.36 32.39
CA LEU A 372 -20.20 6.96 32.44
C LEU A 372 -18.76 6.86 32.96
N THR A 373 -17.87 7.75 32.50
CA THR A 373 -16.47 7.81 32.96
C THR A 373 -16.40 8.09 34.46
N ALA A 374 -17.18 9.05 34.97
CA ALA A 374 -17.23 9.34 36.40
C ALA A 374 -17.75 8.15 37.23
N ILE A 375 -18.77 7.45 36.75
CA ILE A 375 -19.31 6.23 37.39
C ILE A 375 -18.26 5.12 37.45
N LEU A 376 -17.52 4.89 36.35
CA LEU A 376 -16.47 3.87 36.30
C LEU A 376 -15.29 4.20 37.23
N VAL A 377 -14.88 5.48 37.33
CA VAL A 377 -13.84 5.91 38.29
C VAL A 377 -14.29 5.67 39.73
N VAL A 378 -15.54 6.03 40.08
CA VAL A 378 -16.09 5.78 41.43
C VAL A 378 -16.19 4.27 41.72
N LEU A 379 -16.62 3.46 40.75
CA LEU A 379 -16.70 2.01 40.89
C LEU A 379 -15.30 1.37 41.07
N GLY A 380 -14.30 1.84 40.33
CA GLY A 380 -12.91 1.41 40.50
C GLY A 380 -12.36 1.76 41.89
N ILE A 381 -12.64 2.95 42.40
CA ILE A 381 -12.27 3.37 43.77
C ILE A 381 -12.99 2.53 44.83
N LEU A 382 -14.23 2.10 44.60
CA LEU A 382 -14.99 1.23 45.52
C LEU A 382 -14.53 -0.24 45.50
N MET A 383 -13.96 -0.73 44.40
CA MET A 383 -13.41 -2.09 44.27
C MET A 383 -11.95 -2.21 44.75
N LEU A 384 -11.33 -1.09 45.08
CA LEU A 384 -9.91 -0.94 45.41
C LEU A 384 -9.59 -1.60 46.76
N GLY A 385 -9.28 -2.90 46.72
CA GLY A 385 -9.05 -3.75 47.89
C GLY A 385 -9.83 -5.07 47.90
N VAL A 386 -10.77 -5.26 46.97
CA VAL A 386 -11.54 -6.51 46.81
C VAL A 386 -10.89 -7.40 45.74
N GLU A 387 -10.78 -6.90 44.50
CA GLU A 387 -10.09 -7.60 43.40
C GLU A 387 -9.20 -6.64 42.60
N PRO A 388 -7.87 -6.85 42.54
CA PRO A 388 -6.97 -5.93 41.84
C PRO A 388 -7.16 -5.97 40.32
N LEU A 389 -7.43 -7.15 39.74
CA LEU A 389 -7.61 -7.31 38.29
C LEU A 389 -8.87 -6.59 37.79
N ALA A 390 -10.00 -6.74 38.50
CA ALA A 390 -11.24 -6.04 38.18
C ALA A 390 -11.07 -4.52 38.30
N THR A 391 -10.39 -4.04 39.35
CA THR A 391 -10.08 -2.62 39.57
C THR A 391 -9.26 -2.04 38.42
N THR A 392 -8.20 -2.73 37.99
CA THR A 392 -7.36 -2.30 36.86
C THR A 392 -8.15 -2.27 35.54
N LEU A 393 -8.98 -3.28 35.27
CA LEU A 393 -9.80 -3.32 34.06
C LEU A 393 -10.80 -2.14 33.99
N ILE A 394 -11.49 -1.86 35.10
CA ILE A 394 -12.45 -0.75 35.21
C ILE A 394 -11.76 0.61 34.99
N LEU A 395 -10.55 0.80 35.54
CA LEU A 395 -9.77 2.01 35.32
C LEU A 395 -9.32 2.18 33.86
N ILE A 396 -8.90 1.10 33.18
CA ILE A 396 -8.53 1.15 31.75
C ILE A 396 -9.73 1.58 30.89
N VAL A 397 -10.92 0.99 31.14
CA VAL A 397 -12.14 1.37 30.41
C VAL A 397 -12.53 2.83 30.70
N ALA A 398 -12.42 3.29 31.95
CA ALA A 398 -12.69 4.68 32.31
C ALA A 398 -11.76 5.68 31.60
N VAL A 399 -10.46 5.37 31.51
CA VAL A 399 -9.50 6.20 30.76
C VAL A 399 -9.85 6.24 29.27
N ALA A 400 -10.23 5.11 28.68
CA ALA A 400 -10.63 5.03 27.27
C ALA A 400 -11.92 5.86 26.97
N THR A 401 -12.96 5.77 27.81
CA THR A 401 -14.17 6.59 27.63
C THR A 401 -13.91 8.08 27.89
N GLY A 402 -13.02 8.40 28.83
CA GLY A 402 -12.57 9.78 29.08
C GLY A 402 -11.83 10.39 27.88
N PHE A 403 -10.90 9.65 27.28
CA PHE A 403 -10.22 10.07 26.05
C PHE A 403 -11.18 10.23 24.86
N MET A 404 -12.12 9.29 24.68
CA MET A 404 -13.15 9.40 23.64
C MET A 404 -14.05 10.64 23.83
N ALA A 405 -14.44 10.94 25.07
CA ALA A 405 -15.20 12.15 25.39
C ALA A 405 -14.42 13.44 25.10
N ALA A 406 -13.14 13.49 25.49
CA ALA A 406 -12.26 14.65 25.26
C ALA A 406 -11.94 14.84 23.77
N TYR A 407 -11.78 13.76 23.01
CA TYR A 407 -11.60 13.79 21.56
C TYR A 407 -12.86 14.36 20.88
N LEU A 408 -14.04 13.82 21.17
CA LEU A 408 -15.31 14.29 20.61
C LEU A 408 -15.62 15.75 20.98
N HIS A 409 -15.22 16.22 22.17
CA HIS A 409 -15.33 17.63 22.55
C HIS A 409 -14.30 18.54 21.82
N ARG A 410 -13.22 17.99 21.28
CA ARG A 410 -12.19 18.76 20.54
C ARG A 410 -12.45 18.79 19.03
N THR A 411 -13.25 17.89 18.50
CA THR A 411 -13.63 17.80 17.07
C THR A 411 -14.98 18.42 16.72
N LEU A 412 -15.68 19.07 17.67
CA LEU A 412 -17.04 19.61 17.54
C LEU A 412 -17.18 21.03 18.11
#